data_AF-A0A552DLT0-F1
#
_entry.id   AF-A0A552DLT0-F1
#
_cell.length_a   1.000
_cell.length_b   1.000
_cell.length_c   1.000
_cell.angle_alpha   90.00
_cell.angle_beta   90.00
_cell.angle_gamma   90.00
#
_symmetry.space_group_name_H-M   'P 1'
#
loop_
_entity.id
_entity.type
_entity.pdbx_description
1 polymer ?
#
loop_
_entity_poly.entity_id
_entity_poly.type
_entity_poly.pdbx_seq_one_letter_code
_entity_poly.pdbx_strand_id
1 'polypeptide(L)' 'MNYPIIIYPCEEGGFVAEIPALSGCLAQGETLEETL' A
#
# COMPACT_ATOMS: atom_id res chain seq x y z
N MET A 1 -15.13 -3.40 -8.45
CA MET A 1 -14.48 -2.07 -8.46
C MET A 1 -12.99 -2.34 -8.49
N ASN A 2 -12.24 -1.82 -9.45
CA ASN A 2 -10.78 -1.98 -9.51
C ASN A 2 -10.14 -0.61 -9.28
N TYR A 3 -9.34 -0.50 -8.22
CA TYR A 3 -8.57 0.68 -7.94
C TYR A 3 -7.09 0.39 -8.21
N PRO A 4 -6.37 1.28 -8.91
CA PRO A 4 -4.92 1.16 -9.01
C PRO A 4 -4.32 1.39 -7.62
N ILE A 5 -3.43 0.48 -7.21
CA ILE A 5 -2.70 0.53 -5.95
C ILE A 5 -1.24 0.79 -6.29
N ILE A 6 -0.60 1.73 -5.59
CA ILE A 6 0.84 1.96 -5.65
C ILE A 6 1.43 1.42 -4.35
N ILE A 7 2.48 0.59 -4.46
CA ILE A 7 3.16 -0.01 -3.31
C ILE A 7 4.59 0.53 -3.21
N TYR A 8 4.94 1.01 -2.02
CA TYR A 8 6.25 1.50 -1.66
C TYR A 8 6.90 0.57 -0.63
N PRO A 9 8.13 0.09 -0.86
CA PRO A 9 8.90 -0.58 0.19
C PRO A 9 9.41 0.44 1.22
N CYS A 10 9.40 0.07 2.49
CA CYS A 10 9.97 0.89 3.58
C CYS A 10 11.42 0.48 3.89
N GLU A 11 12.27 1.45 4.24
CA GLU A 11 13.67 1.19 4.62
C GLU A 11 13.80 0.34 5.89
N GLU A 12 12.83 0.46 6.81
CA GLU A 12 12.75 -0.34 8.05
C GLU A 12 12.20 -1.75 7.82
N GLY A 13 11.79 -2.07 6.58
CA GLY A 13 11.10 -3.30 6.21
C GLY A 13 9.59 -3.11 6.05
N GLY A 14 8.96 -4.05 5.35
CA GLY A 14 7.54 -3.98 5.02
C GLY A 14 7.21 -3.10 3.80
N PHE A 15 5.92 -2.84 3.64
CA PHE A 15 5.34 -2.16 2.49
C PHE A 15 4.24 -1.19 2.93
N VAL A 16 4.09 -0.11 2.17
CA VAL A 16 2.98 0.83 2.25
C VAL A 16 2.26 0.83 0.90
N ALA A 17 0.95 0.62 0.91
CA ALA A 17 0.10 0.76 -0.25
C ALA A 17 -0.72 2.05 -0.17
N GLU A 18 -0.88 2.74 -1.30
CA GLU A 18 -1.79 3.88 -1.44
C GLU A 18 -2.66 3.74 -2.67
N ILE A 19 -3.84 4.35 -2.61
CA ILE A 19 -4.78 4.42 -3.75
C ILE A 19 -4.85 5.88 -4.24
N PRO A 20 -4.29 6.22 -5.43
CA PRO A 20 -4.28 7.59 -5.93
C PRO A 20 -5.69 8.19 -6.13
N ALA A 21 -6.66 7.32 -6.45
CA ALA A 21 -8.05 7.72 -6.63
C ALA A 21 -8.78 8.01 -5.30
N LEU A 22 -8.22 7.56 -4.17
CA LEU A 22 -8.76 7.70 -2.82
C LEU A 22 -7.72 8.40 -1.96
N SER A 23 -7.57 9.72 -2.14
CA SER A 23 -6.61 10.53 -1.39
C SER A 23 -6.74 10.29 0.12
N GLY A 24 -5.65 9.83 0.75
CA GLY A 24 -5.59 9.50 2.18
C GLY A 24 -5.92 8.05 2.53
N CYS A 25 -6.26 7.20 1.55
CA CYS A 25 -6.40 5.76 1.75
C CYS A 25 -5.02 5.09 1.63
N LEU A 26 -4.52 4.66 2.79
CA LEU A 26 -3.19 4.08 2.96
C LEU A 26 -3.31 2.79 3.78
N ALA A 27 -2.52 1.78 3.42
CA ALA A 27 -2.35 0.54 4.17
C ALA A 27 -0.86 0.25 4.37
N GLN A 28 -0.51 -0.41 5.46
CA GLN A 28 0.86 -0.83 5.75
C GLN A 28 0.85 -2.28 6.23
N GLY A 29 1.83 -3.06 5.80
CA GLY A 29 2.03 -4.43 6.25
C GLY A 29 3.48 -4.86 6.16
N GLU A 30 3.83 -5.95 6.84
CA GLU A 30 5.18 -6.53 6.80
C GLU A 30 5.43 -7.29 5.47
N THR A 31 4.36 -7.75 4.82
CA THR A 31 4.41 -8.47 3.54
C THR A 31 3.47 -7.86 2.52
N LEU A 32 3.69 -8.15 1.24
CA LEU A 32 2.80 -7.70 0.16
C LEU A 32 1.36 -8.21 0.35
N GLU A 33 1.21 -9.46 0.80
CA GLU A 33 -0.10 -10.08 1.02
C GLU A 33 -0.87 -9.41 2.17
N GLU A 34 -0.18 -8.98 3.22
CA GLU A 34 -0.78 -8.23 4.34
C GLU A 34 -1.13 -6.79 3.97
N THR A 35 -0.44 -6.21 2.98
CA THR A 35 -0.61 -4.82 2.58
C THR A 35 -1.74 -4.63 1.55
N LEU A 36 -2.11 -5.70 0.85
CA LEU A 36 -3.13 -5.73 -0.21
C LEU A 36 -4.55 -5.97 0.35
#